data_AF-A0A1H0ET59-F1
#
_entry.id   AF-A0A1H0ET59-F1
#
_cell.length_a   1.000
_cell.length_b   1.000
_cell.length_c   1.000
_cell.angle_alpha   90.00
_cell.angle_beta   90.00
_cell.angle_gamma   90.00
#
_symmetry.space_group_name_H-M   'P 1'
#
loop_
_entity.id
_entity.type
_entity.pdbx_description
1 polymer ?
#
loop_
_entity_poly.entity_id
_entity_poly.type
_entity_poly.pdbx_seq_one_letter_code
_entity_poly.pdbx_strand_id
1 'polypeptide(L)'
;MQQSYREAFLRLPPEPGAPAPAAEAASAQLLARADRLVETLDGADTVPVGGWLQARAAQTDGRAGEAAAILRALMEDPARAGEGALGLAVLALGRPDLEDAGAFARFCLDRGERTPRACAVAGLAALEAGNLADAQRLLSAAARIARTEEGASDDLRGAQRVLLLMQLGPR
;
A
#
# COMPACT_ATOMS: atom_id res chain seq x y z
N MET A 1 -24.32 -39.52 22.51
CA MET A 1 -23.45 -38.34 22.62
C MET A 1 -22.47 -38.18 21.43
N GLN A 2 -22.76 -38.70 20.22
CA GLN A 2 -21.84 -38.61 19.06
C GLN A 2 -22.47 -37.99 17.79
N GLN A 3 -23.77 -37.66 17.77
CA GLN A 3 -24.41 -37.07 16.58
C GLN A 3 -24.20 -35.54 16.43
N SER A 4 -23.85 -34.83 17.51
CA SER A 4 -23.82 -33.36 17.51
C SER A 4 -22.58 -32.73 16.86
N TYR A 5 -21.48 -33.47 16.64
CA TYR A 5 -20.26 -32.91 16.04
C TYR A 5 -20.28 -32.92 14.51
N ARG A 6 -21.11 -33.77 13.89
CA ARG A 6 -21.15 -33.92 12.42
C ARG A 6 -21.93 -32.79 11.74
N GLU A 7 -22.91 -32.19 12.42
CA GLU A 7 -23.68 -31.05 11.91
C GLU A 7 -22.95 -29.71 12.07
N ALA A 8 -22.02 -29.59 13.02
CA ALA A 8 -21.19 -28.39 13.17
C ALA A 8 -20.13 -28.24 12.06
N PHE A 9 -19.72 -29.36 11.45
CA PHE A 9 -18.67 -29.40 10.43
C PHE A 9 -19.18 -29.26 8.99
N LEU A 10 -20.51 -29.35 8.78
CA LEU A 10 -21.17 -29.20 7.47
C LEU A 10 -21.79 -27.81 7.25
N ARG A 11 -21.59 -26.86 8.17
CA ARG A 11 -21.79 -25.45 7.84
C ARG A 11 -20.68 -25.06 6.87
N LEU A 12 -21.01 -25.14 5.59
CA LEU A 12 -20.29 -24.44 4.52
C LEU A 12 -19.89 -23.05 5.03
N PRO A 13 -18.64 -22.59 4.78
CA PRO A 13 -18.32 -21.20 5.02
C PRO A 13 -19.39 -20.36 4.32
N PRO A 14 -19.84 -19.24 4.92
CA PRO A 14 -20.76 -18.36 4.23
C PRO A 14 -20.16 -18.07 2.85
N GLU A 15 -20.95 -18.31 1.80
CA GLU A 15 -20.67 -17.84 0.43
C GLU A 15 -20.09 -16.41 0.56
N PRO A 16 -19.05 -16.04 -0.20
CA PRO A 16 -18.47 -14.71 -0.12
C PRO A 16 -19.57 -13.70 -0.44
N GLY A 17 -20.19 -13.16 0.62
CA GLY A 17 -21.24 -12.18 0.52
C GLY A 17 -20.68 -10.95 -0.17
N ALA A 18 -21.54 -10.25 -0.91
CA ALA A 18 -21.20 -8.96 -1.50
C ALA A 18 -20.41 -8.11 -0.47
N PRO A 19 -19.31 -7.46 -0.90
CA PRO A 19 -18.48 -6.70 0.02
C PRO A 19 -19.36 -5.69 0.77
N ALA A 20 -19.13 -5.57 2.09
CA ALA A 20 -19.90 -4.64 2.91
C ALA A 20 -19.81 -3.21 2.33
N PRO A 21 -20.88 -2.40 2.38
CA PRO A 21 -20.94 -1.09 1.72
C PRO A 21 -19.83 -0.12 2.14
N ALA A 22 -19.27 -0.29 3.35
CA ALA A 22 -18.13 0.47 3.83
C ALA A 22 -16.82 0.16 3.09
N ALA A 23 -16.61 -1.11 2.66
CA ALA A 23 -15.43 -1.52 1.90
C ALA A 23 -15.50 -1.00 0.46
N GLU A 24 -16.68 -1.02 -0.16
CA GLU A 24 -16.90 -0.43 -1.48
C GLU A 24 -16.66 1.09 -1.48
N ALA A 25 -17.20 1.81 -0.48
CA ALA A 25 -16.99 3.24 -0.34
C ALA A 25 -15.51 3.61 -0.11
N ALA A 26 -14.79 2.83 0.72
CA ALA A 26 -13.36 3.02 0.94
C ALA A 26 -12.56 2.78 -0.35
N SER A 27 -12.93 1.77 -1.14
CA SER A 27 -12.30 1.50 -2.43
C SER A 27 -12.55 2.61 -3.45
N ALA A 28 -13.77 3.17 -3.50
CA ALA A 28 -14.10 4.30 -4.37
C ALA A 28 -13.32 5.57 -3.99
N GLN A 29 -13.18 5.86 -2.70
CA GLN A 29 -12.36 6.99 -2.23
C GLN A 29 -10.89 6.83 -2.60
N LEU A 30 -10.38 5.59 -2.56
CA LEU A 30 -8.99 5.30 -2.92
C LEU A 30 -8.75 5.45 -4.43
N LEU A 31 -9.69 5.03 -5.27
CA LEU A 31 -9.63 5.28 -6.72
C LEU A 31 -9.67 6.78 -7.02
N ALA A 32 -10.54 7.54 -6.35
CA ALA A 32 -10.58 9.00 -6.52
C ALA A 32 -9.27 9.68 -6.07
N ARG A 33 -8.58 9.14 -5.05
CA ARG A 33 -7.21 9.58 -4.68
C ARG A 33 -6.22 9.29 -5.81
N ALA A 34 -6.29 8.10 -6.40
CA ALA A 34 -5.43 7.72 -7.51
C ALA A 34 -5.62 8.64 -8.73
N ASP A 35 -6.88 8.95 -9.08
CA ASP A 35 -7.20 9.87 -10.18
C ASP A 35 -6.59 11.26 -9.95
N ARG A 36 -6.75 11.83 -8.75
CA ARG A 36 -6.11 13.13 -8.41
C ARG A 36 -4.59 13.08 -8.48
N LEU A 37 -3.98 11.95 -8.10
CA LEU A 37 -2.53 11.78 -8.19
C LEU A 37 -2.07 11.74 -9.65
N VAL A 38 -2.81 11.07 -10.54
CA VAL A 38 -2.54 11.06 -11.98
C VAL A 38 -2.63 12.48 -12.56
N GLU A 39 -3.70 13.22 -12.22
CA GLU A 39 -3.87 14.61 -12.68
C GLU A 39 -2.73 15.52 -12.20
N THR A 40 -2.30 15.37 -10.94
CA THR A 40 -1.22 16.20 -10.38
C THR A 40 0.12 15.95 -11.05
N LEU A 41 0.36 14.71 -11.51
CA LEU A 41 1.64 14.29 -12.10
C LEU A 41 1.69 14.48 -13.61
N ASP A 42 0.81 15.31 -14.18
CA ASP A 42 0.69 15.58 -15.61
C ASP A 42 0.46 14.28 -16.39
N GLY A 43 -0.61 13.58 -16.02
CA GLY A 43 -1.00 12.29 -16.58
C GLY A 43 -1.12 12.28 -18.10
N ALA A 44 -0.92 11.11 -18.70
CA ALA A 44 -1.10 10.94 -20.14
C ALA A 44 -2.59 11.01 -20.52
N ASP A 45 -2.91 11.72 -21.62
CA ASP A 45 -4.26 11.79 -22.22
C ASP A 45 -4.87 10.42 -22.52
N THR A 46 -4.04 9.39 -22.62
CA THR A 46 -4.43 7.99 -22.78
C THR A 46 -3.74 7.12 -21.75
N VAL A 47 -4.51 6.36 -20.97
CA VAL A 47 -3.98 5.37 -20.03
C VAL A 47 -3.34 4.22 -20.82
N PRO A 48 -2.02 4.01 -20.73
CA PRO A 48 -1.40 2.86 -21.38
C PRO A 48 -1.89 1.58 -20.69
N VAL A 49 -2.30 0.58 -21.47
CA VAL A 49 -2.50 -0.77 -20.93
C VAL A 49 -1.11 -1.31 -20.56
N GLY A 50 -0.87 -1.50 -19.27
CA GLY A 50 0.43 -1.96 -18.80
C GLY A 50 0.43 -2.62 -17.42
N GLY A 51 1.51 -3.33 -17.13
CA GLY A 51 1.79 -3.96 -15.84
C GLY A 51 2.84 -3.19 -15.03
N TRP A 52 3.07 -3.65 -13.81
CA TRP A 52 4.02 -3.07 -12.86
C TRP A 52 5.41 -2.77 -13.45
N LEU A 53 5.95 -3.64 -14.31
CA LEU A 53 7.27 -3.43 -14.94
C LEU A 53 7.29 -2.17 -15.83
N GLN A 54 6.21 -1.90 -16.56
CA GLN A 54 6.09 -0.72 -17.42
C GLN A 54 5.92 0.55 -16.59
N ALA A 55 5.11 0.50 -15.51
CA ALA A 55 5.01 1.62 -14.57
C ALA A 55 6.37 1.97 -13.96
N ARG A 56 7.15 0.96 -13.57
CA ARG A 56 8.50 1.15 -13.03
C ARG A 56 9.46 1.76 -14.06
N ALA A 57 9.40 1.32 -15.32
CA ALA A 57 10.20 1.89 -16.40
C ALA A 57 9.84 3.37 -16.62
N ALA A 58 8.55 3.69 -16.74
CA ALA A 58 8.07 5.06 -16.88
C ALA A 58 8.53 5.96 -15.72
N GLN A 59 8.44 5.48 -14.48
CA GLN A 59 8.95 6.21 -13.32
C GLN A 59 10.47 6.46 -13.41
N THR A 60 11.23 5.45 -13.82
CA THR A 60 12.70 5.56 -13.97
C THR A 60 13.09 6.55 -15.05
N ASP A 61 12.29 6.65 -16.11
CA ASP A 61 12.47 7.60 -17.21
C ASP A 61 11.95 9.02 -16.89
N GLY A 62 11.50 9.27 -15.65
CA GLY A 62 10.95 10.57 -15.24
C GLY A 62 9.52 10.83 -15.73
N ARG A 63 8.85 9.85 -16.33
CA ARG A 63 7.45 9.93 -16.80
C ARG A 63 6.48 9.55 -15.67
N ALA A 64 6.46 10.35 -14.61
CA ALA A 64 5.70 10.06 -13.40
C ALA A 64 4.17 9.98 -13.63
N GLY A 65 3.61 10.86 -14.47
CA GLY A 65 2.18 10.83 -14.82
C GLY A 65 1.76 9.54 -15.53
N GLU A 66 2.60 9.03 -16.45
CA GLU A 66 2.36 7.76 -17.13
C GLU A 66 2.44 6.57 -16.15
N ALA A 67 3.45 6.57 -15.27
CA ALA A 67 3.57 5.55 -14.24
C ALA A 67 2.33 5.52 -13.33
N ALA A 68 1.85 6.70 -12.91
CA ALA A 68 0.64 6.82 -12.10
C ALA A 68 -0.60 6.30 -12.84
N ALA A 69 -0.76 6.62 -14.13
CA ALA A 69 -1.90 6.16 -14.93
C ALA A 69 -1.94 4.63 -15.05
N ILE A 70 -0.79 3.99 -15.31
CA ILE A 70 -0.68 2.52 -15.37
C ILE A 70 -1.05 1.91 -14.01
N LEU A 71 -0.50 2.44 -12.91
CA LEU A 71 -0.75 1.91 -11.56
C LEU A 71 -2.20 2.10 -11.12
N ARG A 72 -2.83 3.23 -11.50
CA ARG A 72 -4.26 3.47 -11.28
C ARG A 72 -5.11 2.45 -12.03
N ALA A 73 -4.76 2.09 -13.26
CA ALA A 73 -5.46 1.02 -13.99
C ALA A 73 -5.32 -0.34 -13.30
N LEU A 74 -4.16 -0.65 -12.70
CA LEU A 74 -3.98 -1.87 -11.91
C LEU A 74 -4.88 -1.94 -10.67
N MET A 75 -5.29 -0.79 -10.12
CA MET A 75 -6.22 -0.74 -8.98
C MET A 75 -7.65 -1.19 -9.32
N GLU A 76 -8.03 -1.17 -10.60
CA GLU A 76 -9.35 -1.65 -11.04
C GLU A 76 -9.44 -3.17 -11.13
N ASP A 77 -8.29 -3.85 -11.23
CA ASP A 77 -8.22 -5.32 -11.20
C ASP A 77 -8.08 -5.81 -9.75
N PRO A 78 -9.09 -6.49 -9.16
CA PRO A 78 -9.03 -6.93 -7.78
C PRO A 78 -7.85 -7.84 -7.44
N ALA A 79 -7.32 -8.60 -8.42
CA ALA A 79 -6.18 -9.47 -8.23
C ALA A 79 -4.85 -8.69 -8.16
N ARG A 80 -4.81 -7.49 -8.74
CA ARG A 80 -3.60 -6.67 -8.89
C ARG A 80 -3.68 -5.34 -8.16
N ALA A 81 -4.81 -5.06 -7.52
CA ALA A 81 -5.06 -3.78 -6.88
C ALA A 81 -4.02 -3.41 -5.83
N GLY A 82 -3.48 -4.40 -5.12
CA GLY A 82 -2.40 -4.18 -4.17
C GLY A 82 -1.06 -3.82 -4.81
N GLU A 83 -0.73 -4.37 -5.99
CA GLU A 83 0.44 -3.94 -6.78
C GLU A 83 0.30 -2.47 -7.22
N GLY A 84 -0.88 -2.12 -7.74
CA GLY A 84 -1.20 -0.75 -8.16
C GLY A 84 -1.10 0.24 -7.01
N ALA A 85 -1.76 -0.08 -5.88
CA ALA A 85 -1.73 0.74 -4.69
C ALA A 85 -0.30 0.89 -4.13
N LEU A 86 0.48 -0.18 -4.05
CA LEU A 86 1.86 -0.09 -3.56
C LEU A 86 2.73 0.81 -4.44
N GLY A 87 2.57 0.72 -5.77
CA GLY A 87 3.27 1.62 -6.70
C GLY A 87 2.87 3.08 -6.50
N LEU A 88 1.56 3.36 -6.37
CA LEU A 88 1.07 4.71 -6.12
C LEU A 88 1.52 5.25 -4.76
N ALA A 89 1.61 4.39 -3.74
CA ALA A 89 2.16 4.75 -2.44
C ALA A 89 3.61 5.24 -2.57
N VAL A 90 4.43 4.57 -3.39
CA VAL A 90 5.81 4.95 -3.65
C VAL A 90 5.91 6.24 -4.47
N LEU A 91 5.05 6.43 -5.48
CA LEU A 91 5.01 7.70 -6.23
C LEU A 91 4.61 8.87 -5.33
N ALA A 92 3.64 8.67 -4.44
CA ALA A 92 3.15 9.70 -3.53
C ALA A 92 4.18 10.13 -2.47
N LEU A 93 5.18 9.29 -2.14
CA LEU A 93 6.27 9.67 -1.22
C LEU A 93 7.08 10.90 -1.69
N GLY A 94 7.07 11.21 -2.99
CA GLY A 94 7.76 12.39 -3.52
C GLY A 94 7.05 13.71 -3.23
N ARG A 95 5.87 13.68 -2.58
CA ARG A 95 5.02 14.85 -2.33
C ARG A 95 5.23 15.39 -0.91
N PRO A 96 4.94 16.69 -0.67
CA PRO A 96 5.06 17.29 0.65
C PRO A 96 4.13 16.70 1.72
N ASP A 97 2.99 16.16 1.30
CA ASP A 97 1.99 15.53 2.17
C ASP A 97 1.96 14.02 1.90
N LEU A 98 2.11 13.24 2.97
CA LEU A 98 2.15 11.78 2.94
C LEU A 98 0.78 11.12 3.15
N GLU A 99 -0.32 11.87 3.22
CA GLU A 99 -1.67 11.31 3.39
C GLU A 99 -1.99 10.25 2.32
N ASP A 100 -1.82 10.59 1.04
CA ASP A 100 -2.10 9.67 -0.07
C ASP A 100 -1.18 8.44 -0.04
N ALA A 101 0.11 8.65 0.24
CA ALA A 101 1.07 7.56 0.38
C ALA A 101 0.65 6.58 1.49
N GLY A 102 0.22 7.13 2.64
CA GLY A 102 -0.31 6.36 3.76
C GLY A 102 -1.60 5.61 3.41
N ALA A 103 -2.53 6.25 2.70
CA ALA A 103 -3.80 5.64 2.30
C ALA A 103 -3.58 4.42 1.39
N PHE A 104 -2.74 4.56 0.36
CA PHE A 104 -2.43 3.46 -0.55
C PHE A 104 -1.67 2.33 0.16
N ALA A 105 -0.67 2.66 0.97
CA ALA A 105 0.07 1.65 1.73
C ALA A 105 -0.84 0.90 2.71
N ARG A 106 -1.77 1.60 3.35
CA ARG A 106 -2.71 0.97 4.30
C ARG A 106 -3.68 0.03 3.61
N PHE A 107 -4.15 0.38 2.41
CA PHE A 107 -4.95 -0.52 1.60
C PHE A 107 -4.26 -1.86 1.34
N CYS A 108 -2.96 -1.86 1.01
CA CYS A 108 -2.18 -3.10 0.89
C CYS A 108 -2.16 -3.90 2.21
N LEU A 109 -1.93 -3.23 3.34
CA LEU A 109 -1.88 -3.89 4.65
C LEU A 109 -3.22 -4.49 5.09
N ASP A 110 -4.33 -3.81 4.79
CA ASP A 110 -5.68 -4.27 5.14
C ASP A 110 -6.09 -5.48 4.28
N ARG A 111 -5.51 -5.63 3.08
CA ARG A 111 -5.59 -6.83 2.23
C ARG A 111 -4.66 -7.97 2.65
N GLY A 112 -3.85 -7.76 3.69
CA GLY A 112 -2.86 -8.74 4.16
C GLY A 112 -1.55 -8.75 3.38
N GLU A 113 -1.38 -7.85 2.41
CA GLU A 113 -0.17 -7.72 1.58
C GLU A 113 0.92 -6.95 2.34
N ARG A 114 1.47 -7.60 3.38
CA ARG A 114 2.45 -7.02 4.31
C ARG A 114 3.87 -7.09 3.75
N THR A 115 4.16 -6.31 2.72
CA THR A 115 5.53 -6.15 2.21
C THR A 115 6.35 -5.19 3.10
N PRO A 116 7.70 -5.28 3.08
CA PRO A 116 8.55 -4.29 3.75
C PRO A 116 8.22 -2.86 3.33
N ARG A 117 8.05 -2.64 2.01
CA ARG A 117 7.75 -1.34 1.42
C ARG A 117 6.41 -0.79 1.92
N ALA A 118 5.33 -1.60 1.91
CA ALA A 118 4.03 -1.16 2.40
C ALA A 118 4.09 -0.76 3.89
N CYS A 119 4.78 -1.56 4.72
CA CYS A 119 4.97 -1.24 6.12
C CYS A 119 5.81 0.05 6.31
N ALA A 120 6.86 0.23 5.52
CA ALA A 120 7.73 1.41 5.59
C ALA A 120 6.98 2.69 5.21
N VAL A 121 6.24 2.68 4.09
CA VAL A 121 5.47 3.85 3.64
C VAL A 121 4.37 4.21 4.63
N ALA A 122 3.59 3.23 5.11
CA ALA A 122 2.56 3.47 6.12
C ALA A 122 3.17 4.01 7.43
N GLY A 123 4.35 3.50 7.82
CA GLY A 123 5.06 3.97 9.00
C GLY A 123 5.57 5.41 8.86
N LEU A 124 6.06 5.81 7.68
CA LEU A 124 6.44 7.19 7.39
C LEU A 124 5.24 8.14 7.42
N ALA A 125 4.13 7.77 6.80
CA ALA A 125 2.91 8.56 6.83
C ALA A 125 2.35 8.72 8.25
N ALA A 126 2.41 7.65 9.07
CA ALA A 126 2.03 7.73 10.48
C ALA A 126 2.95 8.67 11.28
N LEU A 127 4.25 8.70 10.96
CA LEU A 127 5.21 9.61 11.60
C LEU A 127 4.90 11.07 11.26
N GLU A 128 4.62 11.36 9.99
CA GLU A 128 4.23 12.70 9.52
C GLU A 128 2.94 13.19 10.19
N ALA A 129 1.98 12.28 10.39
CA ALA A 129 0.75 12.55 11.12
C ALA A 129 0.93 12.69 12.66
N GLY A 130 2.15 12.58 13.18
CA GLY A 130 2.45 12.65 14.61
C GLY A 130 2.07 11.40 15.40
N ASN A 131 1.67 10.31 14.75
CA ASN A 131 1.32 9.04 15.39
C ASN A 131 2.57 8.18 15.60
N LEU A 132 3.37 8.56 16.60
CA LEU A 132 4.67 7.92 16.90
C LEU A 132 4.54 6.42 17.21
N ALA A 133 3.47 6.02 17.91
CA ALA A 133 3.26 4.63 18.28
C ALA A 133 3.02 3.75 17.04
N ASP A 134 2.17 4.20 16.11
CA ASP A 134 1.90 3.43 14.90
C ASP A 134 3.09 3.45 13.94
N ALA A 135 3.78 4.59 13.82
CA ALA A 135 5.01 4.72 13.06
C ALA A 135 6.07 3.71 13.52
N GLN A 136 6.35 3.65 14.83
CA GLN A 136 7.33 2.73 15.39
C GLN A 136 6.94 1.27 15.15
N ARG A 137 5.66 0.93 15.33
CA ARG A 137 5.13 -0.42 15.08
C ARG A 137 5.32 -0.85 13.63
N LEU A 138 4.95 0.01 12.68
CA LEU A 138 5.01 -0.27 11.25
C LEU A 138 6.45 -0.32 10.72
N LEU A 139 7.30 0.63 11.10
CA LEU A 139 8.71 0.63 10.72
C LEU A 139 9.48 -0.56 11.31
N SER A 140 9.14 -0.97 12.54
CA SER A 140 9.70 -2.19 13.14
C SER A 140 9.27 -3.45 12.40
N ALA A 141 8.02 -3.50 11.91
CA ALA A 141 7.54 -4.59 11.07
C ALA A 141 8.27 -4.59 9.72
N ALA A 142 8.41 -3.43 9.06
CA ALA A 142 9.16 -3.28 7.82
C ALA A 142 10.59 -3.83 7.95
N ALA A 143 11.33 -3.41 8.97
CA ALA A 143 12.69 -3.88 9.23
C ALA A 143 12.75 -5.39 9.55
N ARG A 144 11.73 -5.95 10.20
CA ARG A 144 11.70 -7.38 10.51
C ARG A 144 11.50 -8.22 9.25
N ILE A 145 10.56 -7.83 8.39
CA ILE A 145 10.23 -8.53 7.15
C ILE A 145 11.40 -8.40 6.16
N ALA A 146 11.97 -7.19 6.02
CA ALA A 146 13.07 -6.93 5.11
C ALA A 146 14.35 -7.74 5.42
N ARG A 147 14.55 -8.16 6.68
CA ARG A 147 15.70 -9.01 7.06
C ARG A 147 15.61 -10.43 6.48
N THR A 148 14.41 -10.89 6.16
CA THR A 148 14.17 -12.25 5.66
C THR A 148 13.90 -12.28 4.16
N GLU A 149 13.77 -11.12 3.51
CA GLU A 149 13.46 -11.00 2.09
C GLU A 149 14.69 -10.59 1.27
N GLU A 150 15.01 -11.40 0.26
CA GLU A 150 16.05 -11.08 -0.70
C GLU A 150 15.65 -9.85 -1.54
N GLY A 151 16.57 -8.90 -1.70
CA GLY A 151 16.32 -7.66 -2.43
C GLY A 151 15.70 -6.51 -1.62
N ALA A 152 15.29 -6.73 -0.36
CA ALA A 152 14.68 -5.69 0.49
C ALA A 152 15.69 -4.82 1.28
N SER A 153 16.95 -4.76 0.83
CA SER A 153 18.04 -4.11 1.61
C SER A 153 17.87 -2.60 1.79
N ASP A 154 17.26 -1.92 0.81
CA ASP A 154 16.97 -0.49 0.88
C ASP A 154 15.84 -0.22 1.89
N ASP A 155 14.79 -1.04 1.88
CA ASP A 155 13.68 -0.96 2.83
C ASP A 155 14.14 -1.18 4.27
N LEU A 156 15.02 -2.18 4.47
CA LEU A 156 15.63 -2.43 5.78
C LEU A 156 16.40 -1.21 6.29
N ARG A 157 17.32 -0.69 5.46
CA ARG A 157 18.15 0.47 5.81
C ARG A 157 17.29 1.72 6.08
N GLY A 158 16.28 1.96 5.24
CA GLY A 158 15.34 3.07 5.40
C GLY A 158 14.59 2.99 6.73
N ALA A 159 13.96 1.84 7.00
CA ALA A 159 13.19 1.64 8.24
C ALA A 159 14.07 1.78 9.49
N GLN A 160 15.27 1.19 9.50
CA GLN A 160 16.21 1.29 10.61
C GLN A 160 16.69 2.73 10.85
N ARG A 161 16.97 3.47 9.78
CA ARG A 161 17.40 4.87 9.89
C ARG A 161 16.31 5.72 10.52
N VAL A 162 15.05 5.57 10.11
CA VAL A 162 13.94 6.33 10.68
C VAL A 162 13.73 5.97 12.15
N LEU A 163 13.73 4.67 12.49
CA LEU A 163 13.62 4.23 13.88
C LEU A 163 14.73 4.80 14.77
N LEU A 164 15.97 4.86 14.28
CA LEU A 164 17.07 5.48 15.00
C LEU A 164 16.83 6.99 15.20
N LEU A 165 16.41 7.70 14.15
CA LEU A 165 16.10 9.14 14.25
C LEU A 165 14.97 9.43 15.24
N MET A 166 13.94 8.57 15.29
CA MET A 166 12.85 8.69 16.28
C MET A 166 13.37 8.58 17.73
N GLN A 167 14.40 7.76 17.97
CA GLN A 167 15.01 7.61 19.30
C GLN A 167 15.95 8.76 19.68
N LEU A 168 16.48 9.46 18.68
CA LEU A 168 17.41 10.58 18.84
C LEU A 168 16.72 11.96 18.80
N GLY A 169 15.40 12.00 18.53
CA GLY A 169 14.62 13.23 18.46
C GLY A 169 14.68 14.08 19.75
N PRO A 170 14.36 15.39 19.66
CA PRO A 170 14.59 16.33 20.74
C PRO A 170 13.84 15.91 22.00
N ARG A 171 14.58 15.76 23.11
CA ARG A 171 14.04 15.61 24.46
C ARG A 171 13.48 16.93 24.95
#